data_AF-A0A822DR19-F1
#
_entry.id   AF-A0A822DR19-F1
#
_cell.length_a   1.000
_cell.length_b   1.000
_cell.length_c   1.000
_cell.angle_alpha   90.00
_cell.angle_beta   90.00
_cell.angle_gamma   90.00
#
_symmetry.space_group_name_H-M   'P 1'
#
loop_
_entity.id
_entity.type
_entity.pdbx_description
1 polymer ?
#
loop_
_entity_poly.entity_id
_entity_poly.type
_entity_poly.pdbx_seq_one_letter_code
_entity_poly.pdbx_strand_id
1 'polypeptide(L)'
;PIETLKCFLPKTCESIESIMNHADTSGLLIDHKGDIELNWYLILFAEFLRARGDTLLIYKQMIMSVFHRCIYLIHKDSYEAVASAAKHLLKSLSHVYPMEYQLTVENLDEPFINFLPIRAWGQAADFDHLQIQFHIPNIDEIDFACEFVETFIYFELRLLNEKCLKISNNERLRSLTFIHHIAIGCFRMVPHIDSEKLSNL
;
A
#
# COMPACT_ATOMS: atom_id res chain seq x y z
N PRO A 1 7.48 9.46 -11.47
CA PRO A 1 7.04 8.78 -10.21
C PRO A 1 7.88 9.14 -8.98
N ILE A 2 9.21 9.02 -9.08
CA ILE A 2 10.14 9.25 -7.96
C ILE A 2 10.08 10.69 -7.43
N GLU A 3 10.20 11.69 -8.31
CA GLU A 3 10.16 13.11 -7.91
C GLU A 3 8.83 13.53 -7.29
N THR A 4 7.72 12.99 -7.78
CA THR A 4 6.39 13.20 -7.19
C THR A 4 6.35 12.63 -5.78
N LEU A 5 6.73 11.37 -5.61
CA LEU A 5 6.70 10.71 -4.31
C LEU A 5 7.57 11.46 -3.28
N LYS A 6 8.76 11.89 -3.70
CA LYS A 6 9.69 12.67 -2.88
C LYS A 6 9.11 13.99 -2.38
N CYS A 7 8.28 14.66 -3.18
CA CYS A 7 7.66 15.90 -2.78
C CYS A 7 6.43 15.72 -1.88
N PHE A 8 5.61 14.69 -2.14
CA PHE A 8 4.28 14.56 -1.54
C PHE A 8 4.20 13.56 -0.39
N LEU A 9 4.83 12.38 -0.50
CA LEU A 9 4.70 11.34 0.52
C LEU A 9 5.22 11.81 1.90
N PRO A 10 6.41 12.44 2.02
CA PRO A 10 6.89 12.93 3.31
C PRO A 10 5.92 13.93 3.96
N LYS A 11 5.43 14.89 3.18
CA LYS A 11 4.49 15.91 3.66
C LYS A 11 3.17 15.29 4.11
N THR A 12 2.65 14.31 3.36
CA THR A 12 1.42 13.60 3.74
C THR A 12 1.61 12.83 5.04
N CYS A 13 2.73 12.11 5.22
CA CYS A 13 3.03 11.44 6.48
C CYS A 13 3.13 12.43 7.64
N GLU A 14 3.86 13.54 7.47
CA GLU A 14 3.99 14.60 8.49
C GLU A 14 2.63 15.21 8.87
N SER A 15 1.76 15.47 7.89
CA SER A 15 0.40 15.96 8.15
C SER A 15 -0.43 14.96 8.96
N ILE A 16 -0.39 13.68 8.60
CA ILE A 16 -1.09 12.63 9.36
C ILE A 16 -0.56 12.56 10.79
N GLU A 17 0.77 12.53 10.97
CA GLU A 17 1.38 12.48 12.30
C GLU A 17 1.02 13.70 13.15
N SER A 18 1.03 14.89 12.56
CA SER A 18 0.65 16.14 13.23
C SER A 18 -0.79 16.07 13.74
N ILE A 19 -1.74 15.70 12.88
CA ILE A 19 -3.16 15.59 13.24
C ILE A 19 -3.35 14.55 14.36
N MET A 20 -2.68 13.40 14.25
CA MET A 20 -2.75 12.33 15.27
C MET A 20 -2.15 12.78 16.62
N ASN A 21 -1.02 13.49 16.63
CA ASN A 21 -0.40 14.00 17.87
C ASN A 21 -1.32 14.99 18.61
N HIS A 22 -2.04 15.84 17.88
CA HIS A 22 -3.02 16.76 18.47
C HIS A 22 -4.19 16.00 19.13
N ALA A 23 -4.55 14.85 18.58
CA ALA A 23 -5.60 14.00 19.11
C ALA A 23 -5.20 13.16 20.33
N ASP A 24 -3.96 12.64 20.32
CA ASP A 24 -3.34 11.97 21.47
C ASP A 24 -3.36 12.91 22.68
N THR A 25 -2.95 14.17 22.48
CA THR A 25 -2.87 15.19 23.53
C THR A 25 -4.24 15.58 24.08
N SER A 26 -5.29 15.49 23.27
CA SER A 26 -6.67 15.79 23.69
C SER A 26 -7.42 14.58 24.27
N GLY A 27 -6.82 13.39 24.26
CA GLY A 27 -7.42 12.15 24.78
C GLY A 27 -8.55 11.57 23.92
N LEU A 28 -8.68 12.03 22.66
CA LEU A 28 -9.78 11.72 21.75
C LEU A 28 -9.39 10.75 20.62
N LEU A 29 -8.35 9.95 20.79
CA LEU A 29 -7.84 9.00 19.76
C LEU A 29 -8.91 8.09 19.14
N ILE A 30 -9.97 7.86 19.90
CA ILE A 30 -11.09 6.96 19.60
C ILE A 30 -12.25 7.71 18.91
N ASP A 31 -12.28 9.04 18.98
CA ASP A 31 -13.40 9.89 18.53
C ASP A 31 -13.04 10.90 17.43
N HIS A 32 -12.08 10.59 16.56
CA HIS A 32 -11.98 11.21 15.23
C HIS A 32 -13.14 10.77 14.31
N LYS A 33 -14.37 10.83 14.80
CA LYS A 33 -15.54 10.67 13.95
C LYS A 33 -15.59 11.87 13.00
N GLY A 34 -15.13 11.66 11.77
CA GLY A 34 -15.33 12.63 10.69
C GLY A 34 -14.32 13.77 10.62
N ASP A 35 -13.07 13.54 11.00
CA ASP A 35 -12.00 14.45 10.56
C ASP A 35 -11.78 14.26 9.06
N ILE A 36 -12.41 15.14 8.27
CA ILE A 36 -12.38 15.14 6.81
C ILE A 36 -10.94 15.32 6.32
N GLU A 37 -10.15 16.13 7.03
CA GLU A 37 -8.77 16.42 6.66
C GLU A 37 -7.89 15.18 6.87
N LEU A 38 -7.99 14.53 8.04
CA LEU A 38 -7.28 13.27 8.29
C LEU A 38 -7.65 12.22 7.24
N ASN A 39 -8.94 12.04 6.97
CA ASN A 39 -9.40 11.04 6.01
C ASN A 39 -8.88 11.33 4.60
N TRP A 40 -8.82 12.61 4.21
CA TRP A 40 -8.24 13.02 2.92
C TRP A 40 -6.76 12.65 2.82
N TYR A 41 -5.96 12.95 3.86
CA TYR A 41 -4.55 12.57 3.87
C TYR A 41 -4.35 11.05 3.89
N LEU A 42 -5.21 10.28 4.59
CA LEU A 42 -5.15 8.82 4.61
C LEU A 42 -5.43 8.21 3.22
N ILE A 43 -6.39 8.77 2.49
CA ILE A 43 -6.67 8.35 1.11
C ILE A 43 -5.48 8.68 0.22
N LEU A 44 -4.94 9.89 0.34
CA LEU A 44 -3.77 10.32 -0.45
C LEU A 44 -2.54 9.42 -0.16
N PHE A 45 -2.31 9.11 1.11
CA PHE A 45 -1.29 8.17 1.55
C PHE A 45 -1.49 6.79 0.91
N ALA A 46 -2.72 6.26 0.96
CA ALA A 46 -3.04 4.97 0.35
C ALA A 46 -2.73 4.93 -1.16
N GLU A 47 -2.96 6.02 -1.88
CA GLU A 47 -2.65 6.12 -3.30
C GLU A 47 -1.15 6.23 -3.58
N PHE A 48 -0.39 6.93 -2.73
CA PHE A 48 1.08 6.97 -2.86
C PHE A 48 1.75 5.62 -2.65
N LEU A 49 1.18 4.72 -1.84
CA LEU A 49 1.73 3.38 -1.63
C LEU A 49 1.53 2.44 -2.85
N ARG A 50 0.86 2.90 -3.92
CA ARG A 50 0.86 2.22 -5.23
C ARG A 50 2.10 2.51 -6.07
N ALA A 51 2.98 3.41 -5.60
CA ALA A 51 4.25 3.65 -6.25
C ALA A 51 5.12 2.39 -6.26
N ARG A 52 6.14 2.41 -7.11
CA ARG A 52 7.07 1.29 -7.28
C ARG A 52 7.76 0.94 -5.95
N GLY A 53 7.82 -0.35 -5.61
CA GLY A 53 8.25 -0.82 -4.29
C GLY A 53 9.68 -0.41 -3.93
N ASP A 54 10.60 -0.47 -4.89
CA ASP A 54 12.00 -0.05 -4.75
C ASP A 54 12.13 1.41 -4.28
N THR A 55 11.20 2.25 -4.70
CA THR A 55 11.15 3.68 -4.38
C THR A 55 10.52 3.89 -3.00
N LEU A 56 9.58 3.03 -2.60
CA LEU A 56 8.94 3.06 -1.28
C LEU A 56 9.89 2.65 -0.15
N LEU A 57 10.91 1.82 -0.44
CA LEU A 57 11.92 1.41 0.55
C LEU A 57 12.61 2.60 1.24
N ILE A 58 12.85 3.69 0.50
CA ILE A 58 13.47 4.93 1.01
C ILE A 58 12.62 5.53 2.15
N TYR A 59 11.31 5.32 2.11
CA TYR A 59 10.34 5.89 3.05
C TYR A 59 9.84 4.87 4.07
N LYS A 60 10.44 3.68 4.15
CA LYS A 60 10.03 2.57 5.03
C LYS A 60 9.67 3.02 6.44
N GLN A 61 10.54 3.79 7.09
CA GLN A 61 10.32 4.24 8.47
C GLN A 61 9.10 5.18 8.61
N MET A 62 8.92 6.11 7.67
CA MET A 62 7.78 7.02 7.68
C MET A 62 6.46 6.27 7.44
N ILE A 63 6.49 5.32 6.51
CA ILE A 63 5.34 4.46 6.21
C ILE A 63 4.94 3.66 7.45
N MET A 64 5.89 2.95 8.07
CA MET A 64 5.65 2.17 9.29
C MET A 64 5.09 3.03 10.43
N SER A 65 5.65 4.24 10.64
CA SER A 65 5.17 5.19 11.65
C SER A 65 3.69 5.54 11.47
N VAL A 66 3.26 5.85 10.25
CA VAL A 66 1.85 6.15 9.93
C VAL A 66 0.96 4.95 10.25
N PHE A 67 1.34 3.73 9.85
CA PHE A 67 0.55 2.53 10.18
C PHE A 67 0.44 2.28 11.68
N HIS A 68 1.54 2.43 12.43
CA HIS A 68 1.52 2.27 13.88
C HIS A 68 0.56 3.23 14.58
N ARG A 69 0.47 4.48 14.10
CA ARG A 69 -0.45 5.48 14.65
C ARG A 69 -1.90 5.25 14.23
N CYS A 70 -2.13 4.90 12.97
CA CYS A 70 -3.47 4.91 12.38
C CYS A 70 -4.19 3.55 12.45
N ILE A 71 -3.51 2.45 12.80
CA ILE A 71 -4.15 1.13 12.85
C ILE A 71 -5.36 1.11 13.80
N TYR A 72 -5.29 1.82 14.93
CA TYR A 72 -6.32 1.83 15.97
C TYR A 72 -7.54 2.71 15.67
N LEU A 73 -7.58 3.39 14.51
CA LEU A 73 -8.70 4.25 14.15
C LEU A 73 -10.02 3.46 14.09
N ILE A 74 -11.07 4.03 14.66
CA ILE A 74 -12.38 3.36 14.79
C ILE A 74 -13.36 3.80 13.70
N HIS A 75 -13.16 5.01 13.18
CA HIS A 75 -14.00 5.54 12.10
C HIS A 75 -13.84 4.71 10.83
N LYS A 76 -14.97 4.29 10.25
CA LYS A 76 -15.01 3.31 9.15
C LYS A 76 -14.17 3.74 7.95
N ASP A 77 -14.42 4.92 7.41
CA ASP A 77 -13.74 5.37 6.20
C ASP A 77 -12.24 5.52 6.42
N SER A 78 -11.84 5.87 7.64
CA SER A 78 -10.45 6.10 8.00
C SER A 78 -9.68 4.80 8.14
N TYR A 79 -10.20 3.80 8.88
CA TYR A 79 -9.52 2.50 8.94
C TYR A 79 -9.57 1.77 7.59
N GLU A 80 -10.62 1.96 6.78
CA GLU A 80 -10.72 1.38 5.44
C GLU A 80 -9.64 1.98 4.52
N ALA A 81 -9.40 3.29 4.59
CA ALA A 81 -8.31 3.95 3.87
C ALA A 81 -6.93 3.40 4.29
N VAL A 82 -6.69 3.23 5.60
CA VAL A 82 -5.44 2.65 6.12
C VAL A 82 -5.30 1.19 5.69
N ALA A 83 -6.35 0.39 5.77
CA ALA A 83 -6.34 -1.01 5.31
C ALA A 83 -6.07 -1.09 3.79
N SER A 84 -6.65 -0.19 3.00
CA SER A 84 -6.37 -0.07 1.57
C SER A 84 -4.91 0.29 1.31
N ALA A 85 -4.33 1.20 2.09
CA ALA A 85 -2.91 1.54 2.05
C ALA A 85 -2.04 0.31 2.30
N ALA A 86 -2.37 -0.51 3.33
CA ALA A 86 -1.62 -1.74 3.64
C ALA A 86 -1.62 -2.71 2.45
N LYS A 87 -2.79 -2.91 1.84
CA LYS A 87 -2.93 -3.72 0.61
C LYS A 87 -2.09 -3.16 -0.53
N HIS A 88 -2.14 -1.85 -0.78
CA HIS A 88 -1.36 -1.23 -1.86
C HIS A 88 0.14 -1.38 -1.64
N LEU A 89 0.63 -1.12 -0.42
CA LEU A 89 2.03 -1.30 -0.06
C LEU A 89 2.51 -2.73 -0.34
N LEU A 90 1.79 -3.73 0.19
CA LEU A 90 2.19 -5.13 0.04
C LEU A 90 2.17 -5.57 -1.42
N LYS A 91 1.21 -5.10 -2.23
CA LYS A 91 1.22 -5.35 -3.68
C LYS A 91 2.43 -4.72 -4.35
N SER A 92 2.74 -3.47 -4.03
CA SER A 92 3.87 -2.75 -4.61
C SER A 92 5.21 -3.40 -4.28
N LEU A 93 5.33 -4.01 -3.10
CA LEU A 93 6.55 -4.68 -2.62
C LEU A 93 6.67 -6.14 -3.06
N SER A 94 5.57 -6.86 -3.30
CA SER A 94 5.60 -8.32 -3.48
C SER A 94 5.09 -8.83 -4.83
N HIS A 95 4.50 -7.97 -5.67
CA HIS A 95 3.97 -8.38 -6.97
C HIS A 95 4.90 -8.00 -8.11
N VAL A 96 4.83 -8.78 -9.18
CA VAL A 96 5.37 -8.42 -10.50
C VAL A 96 4.31 -7.61 -11.25
N TYR A 97 4.67 -6.41 -11.73
CA TYR A 97 3.79 -5.52 -12.49
C TYR A 97 4.58 -4.68 -13.49
N PRO A 98 3.96 -4.21 -14.59
CA PRO A 98 4.64 -3.33 -15.54
C PRO A 98 4.90 -1.95 -14.91
N MET A 99 6.12 -1.42 -15.12
CA MET A 99 6.54 -0.11 -14.60
C MET A 99 6.06 1.04 -15.49
N GLU A 100 5.95 0.78 -16.78
CA GLU A 100 5.60 1.77 -17.79
C GLU A 100 4.52 1.20 -18.71
N TYR A 101 3.63 2.09 -19.16
CA TYR A 101 2.51 1.77 -20.05
C TYR A 101 2.64 2.57 -21.36
N GLN A 102 3.87 2.92 -21.73
CA GLN A 102 4.15 3.61 -22.99
C GLN A 102 3.90 2.66 -24.16
N LEU A 103 3.20 3.14 -25.19
CA LEU A 103 2.92 2.37 -26.41
C LEU A 103 4.00 2.58 -27.49
N THR A 104 4.89 3.54 -27.27
CA THR A 104 5.98 3.90 -28.17
C THR A 104 7.30 3.34 -27.63
N VAL A 105 8.12 2.78 -28.52
CA VAL A 105 9.48 2.32 -28.18
C VAL A 105 10.46 3.50 -28.12
N GLU A 106 10.09 4.62 -28.73
CA GLU A 106 10.90 5.84 -28.77
C GLU A 106 10.90 6.53 -27.40
N ASN A 107 12.09 6.99 -26.97
CA ASN A 107 12.24 7.67 -25.70
C ASN A 107 11.68 9.08 -25.79
N LEU A 108 10.53 9.31 -25.16
CA LEU A 108 9.85 10.60 -25.13
C LEU A 108 10.62 11.68 -24.33
N ASP A 109 11.58 11.28 -23.51
CA ASP A 109 12.43 12.19 -22.74
C ASP A 109 13.65 12.68 -23.54
N GLU A 110 13.82 12.23 -24.79
CA GLU A 110 14.88 12.76 -25.65
C GLU A 110 14.66 14.24 -26.00
N PRO A 111 15.73 15.05 -26.08
CA PRO A 111 15.63 16.44 -26.47
C PRO A 111 14.96 16.58 -27.84
N PHE A 112 14.09 17.59 -28.00
CA PHE A 112 13.35 17.84 -29.25
C PHE A 112 14.23 18.10 -30.48
N ILE A 113 15.52 18.36 -30.28
CA ILE A 113 16.50 18.48 -31.35
C ILE A 113 16.74 17.11 -32.04
N ASN A 114 16.71 16.02 -31.28
CA ASN A 114 16.99 14.67 -31.77
C ASN A 114 15.72 13.95 -32.23
N PHE A 115 14.60 14.19 -31.54
CA PHE A 115 13.35 13.49 -31.79
C PHE A 115 12.14 14.38 -31.53
N LEU A 116 11.15 14.35 -32.43
CA LEU A 116 9.89 15.10 -32.27
C LEU A 116 8.76 14.11 -31.96
N PRO A 117 8.22 14.09 -30.72
CA PRO A 117 7.17 13.14 -30.31
C PRO A 117 5.93 13.11 -31.20
N ILE A 118 5.60 14.23 -31.85
CA ILE A 118 4.47 14.30 -32.78
C ILE A 118 4.59 13.33 -33.97
N ARG A 119 5.81 12.90 -34.31
CA ARG A 119 6.06 11.94 -35.39
C ARG A 119 5.61 10.52 -35.04
N ALA A 120 5.55 10.19 -33.74
CA ALA A 120 5.08 8.90 -33.24
C ALA A 120 3.56 8.86 -33.02
N TRP A 121 2.85 9.96 -33.30
CA TRP A 121 1.44 10.06 -32.94
C TRP A 121 0.58 9.11 -33.77
N GLY A 122 -0.18 8.24 -33.09
CA GLY A 122 -1.04 7.25 -33.75
C GLY A 122 -0.27 6.06 -34.34
N GLN A 123 1.03 5.96 -34.07
CA GLN A 123 1.81 4.79 -34.45
C GLN A 123 1.30 3.55 -33.69
N ALA A 124 1.02 2.48 -34.42
CA ALA A 124 0.64 1.21 -33.81
C ALA A 124 1.83 0.60 -33.09
N ALA A 125 1.59 0.01 -31.92
CA ALA A 125 2.61 -0.75 -31.21
C ALA A 125 2.88 -2.07 -31.95
N ASP A 126 4.16 -2.42 -32.08
CA ASP A 126 4.57 -3.73 -32.55
C ASP A 126 4.56 -4.71 -31.37
N PHE A 127 3.64 -5.67 -31.40
CA PHE A 127 3.48 -6.65 -30.33
C PHE A 127 4.64 -7.65 -30.25
N ASP A 128 5.34 -7.90 -31.37
CA ASP A 128 6.49 -8.81 -31.40
C ASP A 128 7.76 -8.16 -30.80
N HIS A 129 7.82 -6.82 -30.80
CA HIS A 129 8.96 -6.04 -30.31
C HIS A 129 8.64 -5.19 -29.06
N LEU A 130 7.57 -5.52 -28.35
CA LEU A 130 7.12 -4.74 -27.20
C LEU A 130 8.10 -4.84 -26.02
N GLN A 131 8.77 -3.73 -25.71
CA GLN A 131 9.72 -3.64 -24.59
C GLN A 131 8.98 -3.27 -23.29
N ILE A 132 8.26 -4.23 -22.70
CA ILE A 132 7.63 -4.01 -21.38
C ILE A 132 8.67 -4.17 -20.29
N GLN A 133 8.91 -3.11 -19.53
CA GLN A 133 9.69 -3.20 -18.31
C GLN A 133 8.81 -3.62 -17.14
N PHE A 134 9.14 -4.75 -16.52
CA PHE A 134 8.46 -5.23 -15.33
C PHE A 134 9.27 -4.88 -14.08
N HIS A 135 8.56 -4.47 -13.05
CA HIS A 135 9.08 -4.46 -11.70
C HIS A 135 9.09 -5.91 -11.19
N ILE A 136 10.24 -6.35 -10.68
CA ILE A 136 10.42 -7.63 -10.02
C ILE A 136 10.85 -7.33 -8.58
N PRO A 137 10.10 -7.79 -7.57
CA PRO A 137 10.47 -7.61 -6.17
C PRO A 137 11.89 -8.09 -5.86
N ASN A 138 12.68 -7.23 -5.26
CA ASN A 138 14.00 -7.57 -4.74
C ASN A 138 13.93 -8.05 -3.28
N ILE A 139 15.07 -8.50 -2.73
CA ILE A 139 15.13 -9.05 -1.38
C ILE A 139 14.72 -8.04 -0.30
N ASP A 140 15.14 -6.78 -0.42
CA ASP A 140 14.82 -5.73 0.56
C ASP A 140 13.32 -5.41 0.57
N GLU A 141 12.67 -5.48 -0.60
CA GLU A 141 11.21 -5.29 -0.73
C GLU A 141 10.44 -6.43 -0.08
N ILE A 142 10.87 -7.67 -0.31
CA ILE A 142 10.26 -8.85 0.31
C ILE A 142 10.48 -8.84 1.82
N ASP A 143 11.68 -8.50 2.29
CA ASP A 143 11.98 -8.39 3.72
C ASP A 143 11.12 -7.31 4.38
N PHE A 144 10.94 -6.16 3.72
CA PHE A 144 10.02 -5.13 4.21
C PHE A 144 8.57 -5.61 4.24
N ALA A 145 8.10 -6.30 3.21
CA ALA A 145 6.75 -6.87 3.19
C ALA A 145 6.56 -7.90 4.32
N CYS A 146 7.55 -8.76 4.58
CA CYS A 146 7.54 -9.72 5.68
C CYS A 146 7.46 -9.01 7.03
N GLU A 147 8.32 -8.03 7.29
CA GLU A 147 8.29 -7.23 8.52
C GLU A 147 6.93 -6.54 8.73
N PHE A 148 6.36 -6.00 7.66
CA PHE A 148 5.05 -5.35 7.72
C PHE A 148 3.95 -6.34 8.10
N VAL A 149 3.89 -7.50 7.43
CA VAL A 149 2.94 -8.56 7.74
C VAL A 149 3.12 -9.00 9.19
N GLU A 150 4.35 -9.26 9.62
CA GLU A 150 4.65 -9.70 10.99
C GLU A 150 4.16 -8.70 12.04
N THR A 151 4.39 -7.42 11.78
CA THR A 151 4.04 -6.33 12.70
C THR A 151 2.53 -6.16 12.84
N PHE A 152 1.79 -6.15 11.73
CA PHE A 152 0.38 -5.75 11.74
C PHE A 152 -0.61 -6.91 11.66
N ILE A 153 -0.33 -7.98 10.90
CA ILE A 153 -1.28 -9.10 10.78
C ILE A 153 -1.36 -9.91 12.07
N TYR A 154 -0.21 -10.26 12.66
CA TYR A 154 -0.19 -11.10 13.86
C TYR A 154 -0.77 -10.37 15.07
N PHE A 155 -0.60 -9.04 15.12
CA PHE A 155 -1.24 -8.21 16.13
C PHE A 155 -2.78 -8.35 16.09
N GLU A 156 -3.38 -8.18 14.90
CA GLU A 156 -4.82 -8.27 14.73
C GLU A 156 -5.35 -9.70 14.89
N LEU A 157 -4.61 -10.72 14.42
CA LEU A 157 -4.97 -12.13 14.62
C LEU A 157 -4.99 -12.52 16.11
N ARG A 158 -4.00 -12.07 16.89
CA ARG A 158 -3.96 -12.28 18.34
C ARG A 158 -5.11 -11.57 19.05
N LEU A 159 -5.41 -10.33 18.65
CA LEU A 159 -6.53 -9.57 19.19
C LEU A 159 -7.84 -10.34 19.03
N LEU A 160 -8.11 -10.89 17.84
CA LEU A 160 -9.30 -11.69 17.58
C LEU A 160 -9.27 -13.02 18.37
N ASN A 161 -8.15 -13.74 18.37
CA ASN A 161 -8.08 -15.03 19.05
C ASN A 161 -8.33 -14.93 20.57
N GLU A 162 -7.77 -13.90 21.21
CA GLU A 162 -7.83 -13.74 22.67
C GLU A 162 -9.08 -12.96 23.14
N LYS A 163 -9.57 -12.02 22.34
CA LYS A 163 -10.57 -11.03 22.78
C LYS A 163 -11.80 -10.90 21.88
N CYS A 164 -12.00 -11.73 20.85
CA CYS A 164 -13.12 -11.59 19.90
C CYS A 164 -14.50 -11.40 20.56
N LEU A 165 -14.80 -12.10 21.66
CA LEU A 165 -16.08 -11.95 22.37
C LEU A 165 -16.16 -10.73 23.31
N LYS A 166 -15.03 -10.08 23.60
CA LYS A 166 -14.91 -8.95 24.53
C LYS A 166 -14.87 -7.59 23.84
N ILE A 167 -14.47 -7.55 22.57
CA ILE A 167 -14.41 -6.32 21.77
C ILE A 167 -15.73 -6.05 21.06
N SER A 168 -15.96 -4.77 20.73
CA SER A 168 -17.18 -4.33 20.04
C SER A 168 -17.27 -4.90 18.62
N ASN A 169 -18.46 -4.89 18.03
CA ASN A 169 -18.67 -5.27 16.63
C ASN A 169 -17.82 -4.41 15.67
N ASN A 170 -17.66 -3.12 15.97
CA ASN A 170 -16.89 -2.20 15.14
C ASN A 170 -15.38 -2.51 15.20
N GLU A 171 -14.85 -2.83 16.38
CA GLU A 171 -13.44 -3.23 16.53
C GLU A 171 -13.17 -4.57 15.85
N ARG A 172 -14.11 -5.53 15.92
CA ARG A 172 -14.02 -6.79 15.18
C ARG A 172 -13.99 -6.56 13.67
N LEU A 173 -14.90 -5.72 13.18
CA LEU A 173 -14.96 -5.39 11.75
C LEU A 173 -13.67 -4.73 11.29
N ARG A 174 -13.17 -3.72 12.03
CA ARG A 174 -11.85 -3.08 11.77
C ARG A 174 -10.74 -4.12 11.66
N SER A 175 -10.62 -4.99 12.67
CA SER A 175 -9.58 -6.02 12.73
C SER A 175 -9.64 -6.98 11.54
N LEU A 176 -10.84 -7.47 11.20
CA LEU A 176 -11.07 -8.32 10.04
C LEU A 176 -10.78 -7.60 8.72
N THR A 177 -11.11 -6.31 8.60
CA THR A 177 -10.82 -5.50 7.42
C THR A 177 -9.31 -5.38 7.17
N PHE A 178 -8.52 -5.16 8.24
CA PHE A 178 -7.06 -5.16 8.15
C PHE A 178 -6.51 -6.52 7.74
N ILE A 179 -6.94 -7.60 8.41
CA ILE A 179 -6.51 -8.96 8.08
C ILE A 179 -6.81 -9.28 6.61
N HIS A 180 -8.02 -8.97 6.15
CA HIS A 180 -8.46 -9.18 4.77
C HIS A 180 -7.58 -8.43 3.76
N HIS A 181 -7.34 -7.14 3.99
CA HIS A 181 -6.55 -6.31 3.09
C HIS A 181 -5.08 -6.71 3.06
N ILE A 182 -4.49 -7.02 4.22
CA ILE A 182 -3.12 -7.48 4.33
C ILE A 182 -2.97 -8.83 3.60
N ALA A 183 -3.87 -9.79 3.85
CA ALA A 183 -3.85 -11.10 3.19
C ALA A 183 -3.96 -10.99 1.67
N ILE A 184 -4.83 -10.11 1.15
CA ILE A 184 -4.91 -9.82 -0.30
C ILE A 184 -3.66 -9.11 -0.81
N GLY A 185 -2.99 -8.32 0.02
CA GLY A 185 -1.78 -7.61 -0.34
C GLY A 185 -0.58 -8.54 -0.49
N CYS A 186 -0.42 -9.49 0.42
CA CYS A 186 0.75 -10.38 0.49
C CYS A 186 0.52 -11.78 -0.08
N PHE A 187 -0.61 -12.06 -0.75
CA PHE A 187 -0.95 -13.43 -1.18
C PHE A 187 0.11 -14.10 -2.07
N ARG A 188 0.91 -13.30 -2.82
CA ARG A 188 2.01 -13.82 -3.64
C ARG A 188 3.18 -14.37 -2.82
N MET A 189 3.29 -13.98 -1.55
CA MET A 189 4.32 -14.43 -0.63
C MET A 189 3.92 -15.69 0.14
N VAL A 190 2.62 -16.00 0.19
CA VAL A 190 2.10 -17.13 0.95
C VAL A 190 2.16 -18.39 0.08
N PRO A 191 2.77 -19.49 0.56
CA PRO A 191 2.77 -20.74 -0.18
C PRO A 191 1.35 -21.29 -0.34
N HIS A 192 1.16 -22.14 -1.34
CA HIS A 192 -0.11 -22.84 -1.51
C HIS A 192 -0.43 -23.64 -0.24
N ILE A 193 -1.69 -23.58 0.22
CA ILE A 193 -2.13 -24.37 1.36
C ILE A 193 -2.24 -25.82 0.87
N ASP A 194 -1.32 -26.67 1.31
CA ASP A 194 -1.40 -28.10 1.06
C ASP A 194 -2.67 -28.65 1.72
N SER A 195 -3.66 -29.00 0.90
CA SER A 195 -4.80 -29.77 1.36
C SER A 195 -4.42 -31.25 1.40
N GLU A 196 -4.86 -31.97 2.44
CA GLU A 196 -4.86 -33.43 2.39
C GLU A 196 -5.61 -33.84 1.12
N LYS A 197 -4.98 -34.67 0.28
CA LYS A 197 -5.67 -35.27 -0.86
C LYS A 197 -6.90 -35.95 -0.29
N LEU A 198 -8.09 -35.55 -0.75
CA LEU A 198 -9.34 -36.23 -0.45
C LEU A 198 -9.26 -37.65 -1.01
N SER A 199 -8.67 -38.57 -0.24
CA SER A 199 -8.73 -39.99 -0.51
C SER A 199 -10.12 -40.45 -0.15
N ASN A 200 -10.90 -40.77 -1.18
CA ASN A 200 -12.21 -41.45 -1.21
C ASN A 200 -13.40 -40.52 -1.54
N LEU A 201 -13.76 -40.53 -2.83
CA LEU A 201 -15.14 -40.48 -3.32
C LEU A 201 -15.44 -41.84 -3.96
#